data_AF-A0A2M7XRL5-F1
#
_entry.id   AF-A0A2M7XRL5-F1
#
_cell.length_a   1.000
_cell.length_b   1.000
_cell.length_c   1.000
_cell.angle_alpha   90.00
_cell.angle_beta   90.00
_cell.angle_gamma   90.00
#
_symmetry.space_group_name_H-M   'P 1'
#
loop_
_entity.id
_entity.type
_entity.pdbx_description
1 polymer ?
#
loop_
_entity_poly.entity_id
_entity_poly.type
_entity_poly.pdbx_seq_one_letter_code
_entity_poly.pdbx_strand_id
1 'polypeptide(L)'
;GLPNTNDDGEGNGLFDPGESLNISAISFFNVQQWVAEAGYSKRISTKLSTSAQIRLLYHDLHTQSGFGIGFHAGLLYNPWRSLQLGIQATNLLTTTVFWSSGTQEHYLPGIYGAAMYEFNLSDDALLISPVVQLEYQAK
;
A
#
# COMPACT_ATOMS: atom_id res chain seq x y z
N GLY A 1 38.27 -19.27 15.09
CA GLY A 1 39.64 -18.74 15.02
C GLY A 1 39.87 -17.70 16.08
N LEU A 2 41.10 -17.22 16.20
CA LEU A 2 41.39 -16.02 17.00
C LEU A 2 41.12 -14.79 16.12
N PRO A 3 40.23 -13.86 16.54
CA PRO A 3 39.82 -12.74 15.69
C PRO A 3 41.01 -11.87 15.28
N ASN A 4 41.03 -11.42 14.02
CA ASN A 4 42.09 -10.59 13.43
C ASN A 4 43.48 -11.24 13.35
N THR A 5 43.56 -12.57 13.24
CA THR A 5 44.85 -13.27 13.03
C THR A 5 45.14 -13.65 11.58
N ASN A 6 44.22 -13.34 10.66
CA ASN A 6 44.27 -13.75 9.24
C ASN A 6 44.45 -15.27 9.08
N ASP A 7 43.84 -16.06 9.96
CA ASP A 7 43.75 -17.51 9.82
C ASP A 7 42.73 -17.92 8.74
N ASP A 8 42.85 -19.15 8.26
CA ASP A 8 41.95 -19.70 7.25
C ASP A 8 40.50 -19.72 7.78
N GLY A 9 39.62 -18.92 7.17
CA GLY A 9 38.23 -18.73 7.58
C GLY A 9 37.85 -17.27 7.84
N GLU A 10 38.79 -16.40 8.21
CA GLU A 10 38.50 -15.00 8.53
C GLU A 10 37.96 -14.20 7.33
N GLY A 11 36.90 -13.40 7.57
CA GLY A 11 36.32 -12.50 6.58
C GLY A 11 35.50 -13.17 5.45
N ASN A 12 35.22 -14.47 5.55
CA ASN A 12 34.42 -15.23 4.57
C ASN A 12 32.89 -15.01 4.71
N GLY A 13 32.44 -14.32 5.76
CA GLY A 13 31.03 -14.08 6.05
C GLY A 13 30.26 -15.27 6.63
N LEU A 14 30.95 -16.37 6.98
CA LEU A 14 30.43 -17.54 7.67
C LEU A 14 30.90 -17.50 9.13
N PHE A 15 30.10 -18.05 10.03
CA PHE A 15 30.48 -18.14 11.45
C PHE A 15 31.20 -19.47 11.70
N ASP A 16 32.52 -19.43 11.82
CA ASP A 16 33.35 -20.63 11.88
C ASP A 16 33.57 -21.13 13.33
N PRO A 17 33.79 -22.44 13.53
CA PRO A 17 34.01 -23.00 14.86
C PRO A 17 35.18 -22.32 15.61
N GLY A 18 34.87 -21.78 16.79
CA GLY A 18 35.84 -21.09 17.65
C GLY A 18 35.96 -19.59 17.40
N GLU A 19 35.21 -19.01 16.47
CA GLU A 19 35.02 -17.55 16.40
C GLU A 19 34.03 -17.07 17.47
N SER A 20 34.17 -15.83 17.89
CA SER A 20 33.23 -15.18 18.82
C SER A 20 32.48 -14.07 18.10
N LEU A 21 31.15 -14.08 18.19
CA LEU A 21 30.35 -12.96 17.70
C LEU A 21 30.75 -11.69 18.45
N ASN A 22 31.18 -10.68 17.71
CA ASN A 22 31.38 -9.35 18.27
C ASN A 22 30.01 -8.71 18.51
N ILE A 23 29.49 -8.88 19.73
CA ILE A 23 28.17 -8.35 20.13
C ILE A 23 28.09 -6.83 19.96
N SER A 24 29.22 -6.11 20.09
CA SER A 24 29.29 -4.66 19.87
C SER A 24 29.15 -4.25 18.40
N ALA A 25 29.26 -5.18 17.46
CA ALA A 25 29.03 -4.96 16.03
C ALA A 25 27.58 -5.23 15.60
N ILE A 26 26.70 -5.64 16.52
CA ILE A 26 25.28 -5.84 16.24
C ILE A 26 24.59 -4.47 16.22
N SER A 27 24.13 -4.05 15.04
CA SER A 27 23.29 -2.86 14.87
C SER A 27 21.83 -3.22 14.65
N PHE A 28 20.92 -2.45 15.23
CA PHE A 28 19.50 -2.53 14.96
C PHE A 28 19.10 -1.34 14.09
N PHE A 29 18.21 -1.58 13.14
CA PHE A 29 17.65 -0.54 12.30
C PHE A 29 16.13 -0.60 12.31
N ASN A 30 15.51 0.53 11.97
CA ASN A 30 14.07 0.66 11.82
C ASN A 30 13.74 0.96 10.36
N VAL A 31 12.63 0.39 9.90
CA VAL A 31 12.01 0.70 8.62
C VAL A 31 10.61 1.20 8.91
N GLN A 32 10.26 2.36 8.37
CA GLN A 32 8.97 3.01 8.59
C GLN A 32 8.36 3.47 7.27
N GLN A 33 7.03 3.39 7.19
CA GLN A 33 6.27 3.86 6.05
C GLN A 33 5.04 4.61 6.56
N TRP A 34 4.90 5.86 6.14
CA TRP A 34 3.82 6.76 6.51
C TRP A 34 2.99 7.07 5.27
N VAL A 35 1.67 7.00 5.43
CA VAL A 35 0.71 7.32 4.39
C VAL A 35 -0.26 8.36 4.94
N ALA A 36 -0.41 9.48 4.24
CA ALA A 36 -1.42 10.48 4.53
C ALA A 36 -2.36 10.61 3.33
N GLU A 37 -3.66 10.58 3.57
CA GLU A 37 -4.67 10.71 2.51
C GLU A 37 -5.65 11.83 2.81
N ALA A 38 -5.99 12.59 1.78
CA ALA A 38 -7.07 13.56 1.82
C ALA A 38 -7.98 13.33 0.62
N GLY A 39 -9.28 13.45 0.83
CA GLY A 39 -10.26 13.17 -0.21
C GLY A 39 -11.47 14.08 -0.14
N TYR A 40 -12.08 14.28 -1.30
CA TYR A 40 -13.36 14.97 -1.43
C TYR A 40 -14.34 14.06 -2.15
N SER A 41 -15.58 14.01 -1.65
CA SER A 41 -16.67 13.26 -2.26
C SER A 41 -17.88 14.15 -2.46
N LYS A 42 -18.52 14.02 -3.63
CA LYS A 42 -19.71 14.79 -4.00
C LYS A 42 -20.77 13.88 -4.58
N ARG A 43 -21.99 14.00 -4.05
CA ARG A 43 -23.18 13.42 -4.64
C ARG A 43 -23.65 14.30 -5.81
N ILE A 44 -23.62 13.74 -7.03
CA ILE A 44 -24.00 14.45 -8.26
C ILE A 44 -25.50 14.30 -8.52
N SER A 45 -26.08 13.14 -8.19
CA SER A 45 -27.52 12.89 -8.30
C SER A 45 -28.01 12.01 -7.15
N THR A 46 -29.31 11.70 -7.11
CA THR A 46 -29.86 10.78 -6.11
C THR A 46 -29.23 9.38 -6.16
N LYS A 47 -28.69 8.98 -7.32
CA LYS A 47 -28.10 7.65 -7.55
C LYS A 47 -26.58 7.67 -7.72
N LEU A 48 -25.98 8.82 -8.03
CA LEU A 48 -24.58 8.91 -8.43
C LEU A 48 -23.76 9.80 -7.48
N SER A 49 -22.66 9.26 -7.00
CA SER A 49 -21.63 9.97 -6.22
C SER A 49 -20.27 9.80 -6.87
N THR A 50 -19.41 10.79 -6.69
CA THR A 50 -18.04 10.79 -7.19
C THR A 50 -17.09 11.19 -6.07
N SER A 51 -15.84 10.76 -6.17
CA SER A 51 -14.79 11.07 -5.21
C SER A 51 -13.46 11.28 -5.91
N ALA A 52 -12.62 12.11 -5.30
CA ALA A 52 -11.22 12.29 -5.66
C ALA A 52 -10.39 12.23 -4.38
N GLN A 53 -9.22 11.60 -4.42
CA GLN A 53 -8.29 11.52 -3.30
C GLN A 53 -6.87 11.86 -3.75
N ILE A 54 -6.12 12.48 -2.85
CA ILE A 54 -4.67 12.62 -2.91
C ILE A 54 -4.06 11.78 -1.79
N ARG A 55 -2.99 11.07 -2.10
CA ARG A 55 -2.20 10.26 -1.18
C ARG A 55 -0.77 10.79 -1.15
N LEU A 56 -0.22 11.00 0.04
CA LEU A 56 1.18 11.31 0.27
C LEU A 56 1.84 10.09 0.91
N LEU A 57 3.00 9.71 0.42
CA LEU A 57 3.79 8.58 0.87
C LEU A 57 5.12 9.10 1.40
N TYR A 58 5.52 8.62 2.57
CA TYR A 58 6.88 8.78 3.07
C TYR A 58 7.41 7.42 3.53
N HIS A 59 8.54 7.02 2.97
CA HIS A 59 9.22 5.78 3.30
C HIS A 59 10.59 6.11 3.88
N ASP A 60 11.01 5.36 4.88
CA ASP A 60 12.37 5.40 5.42
C ASP A 60 12.78 3.95 5.68
N LEU A 61 13.68 3.45 4.84
CA LEU A 61 14.16 2.08 4.79
C LEU A 61 15.55 1.96 5.43
N HIS A 62 15.90 2.83 6.40
CA HIS A 62 17.21 2.96 7.03
C HIS A 62 18.32 3.49 6.12
N THR A 63 18.51 2.89 4.94
CA THR A 63 19.56 3.28 3.98
C THR A 63 19.09 4.33 2.98
N GLN A 64 17.77 4.42 2.77
CA GLN A 64 17.16 5.36 1.85
C GLN A 64 15.80 5.81 2.36
N SER A 65 15.45 7.05 2.07
CA SER A 65 14.10 7.57 2.27
C SER A 65 13.46 7.92 0.93
N GLY A 66 12.13 7.86 0.87
CA GLY A 66 11.37 8.09 -0.33
C GLY A 66 10.15 8.96 -0.05
N PHE A 67 9.86 9.91 -0.93
CA PHE A 67 8.62 10.68 -0.88
C PHE A 67 7.82 10.47 -2.15
N GLY A 68 6.52 10.24 -2.01
CA GLY A 68 5.64 10.04 -3.15
C GLY A 68 4.29 10.74 -3.02
N ILE A 69 3.66 10.94 -4.17
CA ILE A 69 2.34 11.53 -4.30
C ILE A 69 1.51 10.70 -5.28
N GLY A 70 0.27 10.39 -4.88
CA GLY A 70 -0.67 9.59 -5.64
C GLY A 70 -2.03 10.27 -5.73
N PHE A 71 -2.75 9.95 -6.81
CA PHE A 71 -4.09 10.47 -7.07
C PHE A 71 -5.04 9.33 -7.38
N HIS A 72 -6.21 9.37 -6.78
CA HIS A 72 -7.25 8.36 -6.93
C HIS A 72 -8.58 9.05 -7.23
N ALA A 73 -9.46 8.39 -7.96
CA ALA A 73 -10.83 8.84 -8.14
C ALA A 73 -11.79 7.67 -8.11
N GLY A 74 -13.00 7.91 -7.64
CA GLY A 74 -14.02 6.88 -7.55
C GLY A 74 -15.39 7.38 -7.95
N LEU A 75 -16.24 6.44 -8.36
CA LEU A 75 -17.64 6.65 -8.67
C LEU A 75 -18.45 5.56 -7.99
N LEU A 76 -19.54 5.98 -7.34
CA LEU A 76 -20.48 5.09 -6.68
C LEU A 76 -21.86 5.31 -7.30
N TYR A 77 -22.44 4.25 -7.84
CA TYR A 77 -23.74 4.25 -8.47
C TYR A 77 -24.71 3.32 -7.73
N ASN A 78 -25.85 3.86 -7.34
CA ASN A 78 -26.89 3.19 -6.56
C ASN A 78 -28.16 3.09 -7.44
N PRO A 79 -28.24 2.14 -8.39
CA PRO A 79 -29.38 2.03 -9.30
C PRO A 79 -30.70 1.80 -8.55
N TRP A 80 -30.64 1.03 -7.46
CA TRP A 80 -31.72 0.68 -6.54
C TRP A 80 -31.25 0.84 -5.10
N ARG A 81 -32.18 0.87 -4.14
CA ARG A 81 -31.85 1.05 -2.71
C ARG A 81 -30.96 -0.07 -2.16
N SER A 82 -31.11 -1.30 -2.66
CA SER A 82 -30.37 -2.48 -2.20
C SER A 82 -29.15 -2.84 -3.05
N LEU A 83 -28.82 -2.09 -4.12
CA LEU A 83 -27.66 -2.39 -4.96
C LEU A 83 -26.74 -1.17 -5.05
N GLN A 84 -25.45 -1.39 -4.75
CA GLN A 84 -24.39 -0.41 -4.93
C GLN A 84 -23.35 -0.95 -5.90
N LEU A 85 -22.98 -0.13 -6.88
CA LEU A 85 -21.94 -0.43 -7.86
C LEU A 85 -20.84 0.63 -7.71
N GLY A 86 -19.64 0.20 -7.34
CA GLY A 86 -18.48 1.06 -7.18
C GLY A 86 -17.48 0.84 -8.30
N ILE A 87 -16.84 1.92 -8.75
CA ILE A 87 -15.61 1.85 -9.54
C ILE A 87 -14.60 2.84 -8.95
N GLN A 88 -13.35 2.43 -8.82
CA GLN A 88 -12.25 3.28 -8.37
C GLN A 88 -11.05 3.12 -9.28
N ALA A 89 -10.53 4.24 -9.76
CA ALA A 89 -9.24 4.31 -10.41
C ALA A 89 -8.20 4.80 -9.40
N THR A 90 -7.10 4.06 -9.29
CA THR A 90 -6.00 4.33 -8.37
C THR A 90 -4.74 4.70 -9.14
N ASN A 91 -3.87 5.48 -8.53
CA ASN A 91 -2.60 5.92 -9.13
C ASN A 91 -2.80 6.57 -10.51
N LEU A 92 -3.82 7.42 -10.66
CA LEU A 92 -4.27 8.00 -11.94
C LEU A 92 -3.16 8.71 -12.73
N LEU A 93 -2.21 9.33 -12.03
CA LEU A 93 -1.07 10.04 -12.62
C LEU A 93 0.25 9.28 -12.44
N THR A 94 0.20 7.96 -12.21
CA THR A 94 1.32 7.13 -11.78
C THR A 94 1.94 7.65 -10.49
N THR A 95 1.55 7.04 -9.38
CA THR A 95 2.14 7.41 -8.08
C THR A 95 3.63 7.12 -8.14
N THR A 96 4.45 8.14 -7.97
CA THR A 96 5.90 8.01 -8.07
C THR A 96 6.52 8.33 -6.73
N VAL A 97 7.37 7.44 -6.24
CA VAL A 97 8.22 7.65 -5.07
C VAL A 97 9.61 8.01 -5.55
N PHE A 98 10.07 9.19 -5.14
CA PHE A 98 11.43 9.66 -5.38
C PHE A 98 12.29 9.27 -4.20
N TRP A 99 13.28 8.42 -4.43
CA TRP A 99 14.19 7.94 -3.40
C TRP A 99 15.43 8.84 -3.26
N SER A 100 15.96 8.93 -2.05
CA SER A 100 17.19 9.67 -1.75
C SER A 100 18.43 9.11 -2.47
N SER A 101 18.37 7.85 -2.93
CA SER A 101 19.38 7.21 -3.78
C SER A 101 19.38 7.71 -5.24
N GLY A 102 18.39 8.50 -5.64
CA GLY A 102 18.20 8.99 -7.01
C GLY A 102 17.36 8.05 -7.89
N THR A 103 16.94 6.89 -7.38
CA THR A 103 16.01 5.99 -8.09
C THR A 103 14.56 6.46 -7.97
N GLN A 104 13.73 6.01 -8.91
CA GLN A 104 12.29 6.24 -8.88
C GLN A 104 11.56 4.90 -8.84
N GLU A 105 10.49 4.85 -8.06
CA GLU A 105 9.57 3.71 -8.03
C GLU A 105 8.19 4.19 -8.47
N HIS A 106 7.57 3.43 -9.38
CA HIS A 106 6.30 3.79 -9.98
C HIS A 106 5.22 2.77 -9.61
N TYR A 107 4.11 3.24 -9.05
CA TYR A 107 2.91 2.46 -8.89
C TYR A 107 1.98 2.79 -10.05
N LEU A 108 1.75 1.79 -10.89
CA LEU A 108 0.97 1.96 -12.12
C LEU A 108 -0.52 2.18 -11.82
N PRO A 109 -1.26 2.80 -12.76
CA PRO A 109 -2.69 2.94 -12.67
C PRO A 109 -3.39 1.58 -12.51
N GLY A 110 -4.38 1.53 -11.61
CA GLY A 110 -5.22 0.35 -11.38
C GLY A 110 -6.69 0.71 -11.32
N ILE A 111 -7.56 -0.22 -11.68
CA ILE A 111 -9.02 -0.06 -11.65
C ILE A 111 -9.62 -1.17 -10.78
N TYR A 112 -10.45 -0.76 -9.83
CA TYR A 112 -11.27 -1.63 -8.99
C TYR A 112 -12.73 -1.43 -9.36
N GLY A 113 -13.44 -2.52 -9.64
CA GLY A 113 -14.89 -2.54 -9.77
C GLY A 113 -15.49 -3.38 -8.66
N ALA A 114 -16.54 -2.91 -8.01
CA ALA A 114 -17.22 -3.66 -6.96
C ALA A 114 -18.74 -3.57 -7.10
N ALA A 115 -19.43 -4.64 -6.71
CA ALA A 115 -20.88 -4.68 -6.59
C ALA A 115 -21.26 -5.22 -5.21
N MET A 116 -22.10 -4.49 -4.49
CA MET A 116 -22.65 -4.88 -3.20
C MET A 116 -24.17 -4.94 -3.29
N TYR A 117 -24.78 -6.04 -2.86
CA TYR A 117 -26.23 -6.16 -2.75
C TYR A 117 -26.63 -6.34 -1.29
N GLU A 118 -27.64 -5.63 -0.82
CA GLU A 118 -28.14 -5.69 0.56
C GLU A 118 -29.39 -6.58 0.66
N PHE A 119 -29.29 -7.65 1.44
CA PHE A 119 -30.39 -8.55 1.78
C PHE A 119 -30.88 -8.27 3.20
N ASN A 120 -32.14 -7.91 3.31
CA ASN A 120 -32.84 -7.80 4.59
C ASN A 120 -33.66 -9.06 4.82
N LEU A 121 -33.29 -9.85 5.84
CA LEU A 121 -33.83 -11.19 6.04
C LEU A 121 -34.89 -11.26 7.14
N SER A 122 -35.02 -10.25 8.00
CA SER A 122 -35.93 -10.28 9.15
C SER A 122 -36.29 -8.89 9.65
N ASP A 123 -37.12 -8.12 8.93
CA ASP A 123 -37.63 -6.79 9.35
C ASP A 123 -36.55 -5.90 9.99
N ASP A 124 -35.41 -5.74 9.30
CA ASP A 124 -34.20 -5.00 9.75
C ASP A 124 -33.41 -5.60 10.93
N ALA A 125 -33.84 -6.73 11.52
CA ALA A 125 -33.08 -7.43 12.57
C ALA A 125 -31.84 -8.15 12.05
N LEU A 126 -31.80 -8.48 10.75
CA LEU A 126 -30.66 -9.10 10.09
C LEU A 126 -30.48 -8.56 8.67
N LEU A 127 -29.31 -7.98 8.42
CA LEU A 127 -28.89 -7.41 7.13
C LEU A 127 -27.59 -8.07 6.69
N ILE A 128 -27.57 -8.61 5.47
CA ILE A 128 -26.40 -9.24 4.85
C ILE A 128 -26.09 -8.52 3.55
N SER A 129 -24.85 -8.05 3.39
CA SER A 129 -24.42 -7.30 2.21
C SER A 129 -23.23 -7.96 1.50
N PRO A 130 -23.43 -9.04 0.71
CA PRO A 130 -22.35 -9.61 -0.08
C PRO A 130 -21.75 -8.58 -1.05
N VAL A 131 -20.43 -8.64 -1.18
CA VAL A 131 -19.64 -7.81 -2.09
C VAL A 131 -18.85 -8.71 -3.03
N VAL A 132 -18.88 -8.39 -4.32
CA VAL A 132 -17.98 -8.94 -5.33
C VAL A 132 -17.08 -7.82 -5.82
N GLN A 133 -15.77 -8.04 -5.84
CA GLN A 133 -14.78 -7.07 -6.31
C GLN A 133 -13.92 -7.68 -7.43
N LEU A 134 -13.66 -6.89 -8.45
CA LEU A 134 -12.74 -7.15 -9.55
C LEU A 134 -11.64 -6.09 -9.54
N GLU A 135 -10.41 -6.52 -9.82
CA GLU A 135 -9.24 -5.66 -9.86
C GLU A 135 -8.49 -5.86 -11.17
N TYR A 136 -8.10 -4.75 -11.79
CA TYR A 136 -7.22 -4.69 -12.93
C TYR A 136 -6.07 -3.75 -12.63
N GLN A 137 -4.83 -4.22 -12.75
CA GLN A 137 -3.64 -3.39 -12.68
C GLN A 137 -2.98 -3.33 -14.04
N ALA A 138 -2.59 -2.13 -14.47
CA ALA A 138 -1.77 -1.98 -15.67
C ALA A 138 -0.40 -2.66 -15.46
N LYS A 139 0.15 -3.23 -16.53
CA LYS A 139 1.49 -3.84 -16.57
C LYS A 139 2.49 -2.90 -17.20
#